data_AF-A0A3D5U7I0-F1
#
_entry.id   AF-A0A3D5U7I0-F1
#
_cell.length_a   1.000
_cell.length_b   1.000
_cell.length_c   1.000
_cell.angle_alpha   90.00
_cell.angle_beta   90.00
_cell.angle_gamma   90.00
#
_symmetry.space_group_name_H-M   'P 1'
#
loop_
_entity.id
_entity.type
_entity.pdbx_description
1 polymer ?
#
loop_
_entity_poly.entity_id
_entity_poly.type
_entity_poly.pdbx_seq_one_letter_code
_entity_poly.pdbx_strand_id
1 'polypeptide(L)'
;MDDDVQFPNIPSWRLMGDFNANEWVIISHNREIIGTIMQGYVGIRRSRRLLKYALSRLENIYNEINNFYQHNAVRREVVETRNMAVIAIAVIRSALSRKESRGAHYLIDQPQRDDRHYMHDTII
;
A
#
# COMPACT_ATOMS: atom_id res chain seq x y z
N MET A 1 -12.45 39.77 -11.92
CA MET A 1 -11.26 40.04 -11.09
C MET A 1 -10.45 38.76 -11.18
N ASP A 2 -9.37 38.80 -11.95
CA ASP A 2 -8.41 37.70 -12.04
C ASP A 2 -7.60 37.75 -10.75
N ASP A 3 -7.91 36.87 -9.79
CA ASP A 3 -7.07 36.71 -8.61
C ASP A 3 -5.81 35.97 -9.05
N ASP A 4 -4.71 36.71 -9.17
CA ASP A 4 -3.40 36.20 -9.57
C ASP A 4 -2.94 35.15 -8.53
N VAL A 5 -2.97 33.87 -8.92
CA VAL A 5 -2.61 32.76 -8.03
C VAL A 5 -1.10 32.78 -7.80
N GLN A 6 -0.69 33.27 -6.64
CA GLN A 6 0.71 33.26 -6.21
C GLN A 6 1.11 31.86 -5.76
N PHE A 7 1.97 31.19 -6.53
CA PHE A 7 2.53 29.90 -6.15
C PHE A 7 3.68 30.07 -5.15
N PRO A 8 3.81 29.17 -4.15
CA PRO A 8 4.94 29.17 -3.26
C PRO A 8 6.24 28.88 -4.02
N ASN A 9 7.35 29.48 -3.58
CA ASN A 9 8.66 29.23 -4.17
C ASN A 9 9.10 27.79 -3.87
N ILE A 10 9.30 26.98 -4.92
CA ILE A 10 9.67 25.57 -4.80
C ILE A 10 11.20 25.47 -4.68
N PRO A 11 11.74 24.83 -3.64
CA PRO A 11 13.18 24.65 -3.51
C PRO A 11 13.74 23.79 -4.64
N SER A 12 14.97 24.08 -5.06
CA SER A 12 15.70 23.25 -6.02
C SER A 12 15.84 21.82 -5.52
N TRP A 13 15.75 20.86 -6.45
CA TRP A 13 15.94 19.45 -6.14
C TRP A 13 17.30 19.20 -5.49
N ARG A 14 17.31 18.51 -4.35
CA ARG A 14 18.53 18.10 -3.66
C ARG A 14 18.79 16.62 -3.94
N LEU A 15 19.89 16.33 -4.64
CA LEU A 15 20.38 14.96 -4.78
C LEU A 15 20.91 14.50 -3.41
N MET A 16 20.30 13.45 -2.87
CA MET A 16 20.67 12.86 -1.59
C MET A 16 21.80 11.86 -1.81
N GLY A 17 23.04 12.27 -1.52
CA GLY A 17 24.23 11.43 -1.30
C GLY A 17 24.55 10.37 -2.36
N ASP A 18 25.58 9.56 -2.06
CA ASP A 18 25.90 8.38 -2.83
C ASP A 18 25.01 7.20 -2.41
N PHE A 19 24.60 6.40 -3.39
CA PHE A 19 23.78 5.22 -3.16
C PHE A 19 24.59 4.11 -2.48
N ASN A 20 24.18 3.70 -1.27
CA ASN A 20 24.76 2.54 -0.60
C ASN A 20 24.19 1.23 -1.16
N ALA A 21 24.96 0.52 -1.97
CA ALA A 21 24.56 -0.77 -2.54
C ALA A 21 24.22 -1.84 -1.49
N ASN A 22 24.82 -1.78 -0.29
CA ASN A 22 24.53 -2.72 0.79
C ASN A 22 23.14 -2.52 1.37
N GLU A 23 22.59 -1.31 1.34
CA GLU A 23 21.26 -1.03 1.89
C GLU A 23 20.15 -1.40 0.89
N TRP A 24 20.48 -1.61 -0.38
CA TRP A 24 19.52 -2.03 -1.41
C TRP A 24 18.84 -3.37 -1.11
N VAL A 25 19.53 -4.26 -0.39
CA VAL A 25 18.98 -5.55 0.05
C VAL A 25 17.67 -5.37 0.83
N ILE A 26 17.50 -4.24 1.53
CA ILE A 26 16.29 -3.91 2.29
C ILE A 26 15.10 -3.75 1.33
N ILE A 27 15.29 -3.05 0.21
CA ILE A 27 14.23 -2.77 -0.76
C ILE A 27 13.83 -4.04 -1.50
N SER A 28 14.81 -4.83 -1.97
CA SER A 28 14.51 -6.10 -2.65
C SER A 28 13.78 -7.07 -1.72
N HIS A 29 14.22 -7.17 -0.47
CA HIS A 29 13.59 -8.04 0.52
C HIS A 29 12.16 -7.58 0.88
N ASN A 30 11.96 -6.28 1.10
CA ASN A 30 10.63 -5.74 1.37
C ASN A 30 9.65 -5.99 0.23
N ARG A 31 10.11 -5.93 -1.03
CA ARG A 31 9.28 -6.26 -2.19
C ARG A 31 8.80 -7.71 -2.16
N GLU A 32 9.67 -8.66 -1.81
CA GLU A 32 9.32 -10.08 -1.65
C GLU A 32 8.35 -10.32 -0.50
N ILE A 33 8.58 -9.65 0.64
CA ILE A 33 7.70 -9.73 1.81
C ILE A 33 6.29 -9.22 1.46
N ILE A 34 6.18 -8.08 0.75
CA ILE A 34 4.89 -7.53 0.29
C ILE A 34 4.15 -8.58 -0.54
N GLY A 35 4.83 -9.18 -1.53
CA GLY A 35 4.25 -10.23 -2.37
C GLY A 35 3.75 -11.42 -1.55
N THR A 36 4.55 -11.89 -0.59
CA THR A 36 4.23 -13.03 0.28
C THR A 36 3.02 -12.74 1.18
N ILE A 37 2.96 -11.54 1.77
CA ILE A 37 1.82 -11.10 2.58
C ILE A 37 0.53 -11.07 1.76
N MET A 38 0.58 -10.51 0.56
CA MET A 38 -0.59 -10.41 -0.33
C MET A 38 -1.08 -11.79 -0.77
N GLN A 39 -0.17 -12.70 -1.15
CA GLN A 39 -0.51 -14.07 -1.51
C GLN A 39 -1.11 -14.85 -0.32
N GLY A 40 -0.48 -14.75 0.86
CA GLY A 40 -0.84 -15.55 2.03
C GLY A 40 -2.10 -15.08 2.76
N TYR A 41 -2.31 -13.76 2.87
CA TYR A 41 -3.37 -13.19 3.71
C TYR A 41 -4.49 -12.49 2.93
N VAL A 42 -4.23 -12.13 1.67
CA VAL A 42 -5.14 -11.34 0.82
C VAL A 42 -5.53 -12.10 -0.46
N GLY A 43 -5.33 -13.42 -0.46
CA GLY A 43 -5.72 -14.34 -1.53
C GLY A 43 -7.23 -14.52 -1.68
N ILE A 44 -7.66 -15.55 -2.41
CA ILE A 44 -9.08 -15.78 -2.78
C ILE A 44 -9.98 -15.87 -1.54
N ARG A 45 -9.57 -16.67 -0.54
CA ARG A 45 -10.30 -16.84 0.72
C ARG A 45 -9.73 -15.90 1.78
N ARG A 46 -10.52 -14.94 2.25
CA ARG A 46 -10.08 -13.90 3.18
C ARG A 46 -10.77 -14.06 4.54
N SER A 47 -10.10 -13.67 5.61
CA SER A 47 -10.74 -13.44 6.91
C SER A 47 -10.39 -12.04 7.41
N ARG A 48 -11.30 -11.40 8.14
CA ARG A 48 -11.07 -10.06 8.69
C ARG A 48 -9.86 -10.02 9.60
N ARG A 49 -9.62 -11.11 10.35
CA ARG A 49 -8.46 -11.25 11.24
C ARG A 49 -7.15 -11.20 10.45
N LEU A 50 -7.03 -11.99 9.38
CA LEU A 50 -5.82 -12.02 8.56
C LEU A 50 -5.62 -10.72 7.77
N LEU A 51 -6.70 -10.10 7.29
CA LEU A 51 -6.62 -8.80 6.63
C LEU A 51 -6.09 -7.70 7.57
N LYS A 52 -6.58 -7.64 8.82
CA LYS A 52 -6.04 -6.70 9.82
C LYS A 52 -4.56 -6.98 10.14
N TYR A 53 -4.19 -8.25 10.25
CA TYR A 53 -2.81 -8.65 10.47
C TYR A 53 -1.90 -8.23 9.30
N ALA A 54 -2.34 -8.47 8.06
CA ALA A 54 -1.64 -8.04 6.86
C ALA A 54 -1.49 -6.52 6.78
N LEU A 55 -2.55 -5.77 7.11
CA LEU A 55 -2.52 -4.30 7.13
C LEU A 55 -1.44 -3.78 8.07
N SER A 56 -1.43 -4.25 9.33
CA SER A 56 -0.44 -3.80 10.31
C SER A 56 0.99 -4.08 9.88
N ARG A 57 1.25 -5.25 9.27
CA ARG A 57 2.59 -5.57 8.73
C ARG A 57 2.97 -4.68 7.55
N LEU A 58 2.05 -4.43 6.63
CA LEU A 58 2.31 -3.60 5.46
C LEU A 58 2.49 -2.12 5.81
N GLU A 59 1.80 -1.62 6.83
CA GLU A 59 2.01 -0.25 7.33
C GLU A 59 3.43 -0.09 7.91
N ASN A 60 3.95 -1.08 8.63
CA ASN A 60 5.34 -1.06 9.09
C ASN A 60 6.34 -1.10 7.93
N ILE A 61 6.15 -2.02 6.98
CA ILE A 61 7.00 -2.11 5.78
C ILE A 61 6.97 -0.81 4.97
N TYR A 62 5.79 -0.21 4.81
CA TYR A 62 5.65 1.08 4.14
C TYR A 62 6.45 2.18 4.85
N ASN A 63 6.39 2.24 6.19
CA ASN A 63 7.15 3.21 6.96
C ASN A 63 8.67 3.01 6.79
N GLU A 64 9.15 1.76 6.79
CA GLU A 64 10.55 1.42 6.54
C GLU A 64 10.99 1.86 5.14
N ILE A 65 10.21 1.54 4.10
CA ILE A 65 10.48 1.97 2.71
C ILE A 65 10.46 3.49 2.59
N ASN A 66 9.50 4.16 3.25
CA ASN A 66 9.37 5.60 3.19
C ASN A 66 10.55 6.30 3.90
N ASN A 67 11.01 5.74 5.03
CA ASN A 67 12.21 6.19 5.71
C ASN A 67 13.46 6.00 4.82
N PHE A 68 13.58 4.84 4.17
CA PHE A 68 14.66 4.60 3.22
C PHE A 68 14.65 5.63 2.08
N TYR A 69 13.48 5.86 1.47
CA TYR A 69 13.28 6.82 0.39
C TYR A 69 13.66 8.25 0.79
N GLN A 70 13.36 8.65 2.03
CA GLN A 70 13.65 10.00 2.53
C GLN A 70 15.13 10.25 2.81
N HIS A 71 15.95 9.22 3.03
CA HIS A 71 17.35 9.37 3.44
C HIS A 71 18.36 8.89 2.41
N ASN A 72 17.91 8.33 1.28
CA ASN A 72 18.77 7.75 0.25
C ASN A 72 18.52 8.34 -1.14
N ALA A 73 19.48 8.13 -2.05
CA ALA A 73 19.33 8.49 -3.45
C ALA A 73 18.11 7.78 -4.07
N VAL A 74 17.22 8.55 -4.68
CA VAL A 74 16.00 8.02 -5.30
C VAL A 74 16.36 7.20 -6.54
N ARG A 75 15.93 5.93 -6.54
CA ARG A 75 15.98 5.04 -7.70
C ARG A 75 14.60 4.48 -8.02
N ARG A 76 14.48 3.99 -9.25
CA ARG A 76 13.26 3.40 -9.77
C ARG A 76 12.72 2.29 -8.86
N GLU A 77 13.57 1.39 -8.40
CA GLU A 77 13.21 0.21 -7.60
C GLU A 77 12.65 0.61 -6.22
N VAL A 78 13.14 1.71 -5.65
CA VAL A 78 12.64 2.27 -4.38
C VAL A 78 11.23 2.80 -4.57
N VAL A 79 11.00 3.57 -5.64
CA VAL A 79 9.69 4.14 -5.96
C VAL A 79 8.68 3.04 -6.29
N GLU A 80 9.08 2.04 -7.08
CA GLU A 80 8.24 0.89 -7.41
C GLU A 80 7.83 0.12 -6.15
N THR A 81 8.79 -0.18 -5.27
CA THR A 81 8.53 -0.89 -4.01
C THR A 81 7.62 -0.09 -3.07
N ARG A 82 7.82 1.25 -2.99
CA ARG A 82 6.95 2.15 -2.24
C ARG A 82 5.52 2.13 -2.79
N ASN A 83 5.36 2.21 -4.11
CA ASN A 83 4.04 2.18 -4.75
C ASN A 83 3.35 0.82 -4.55
N MET A 84 4.09 -0.28 -4.60
CA MET A 84 3.56 -1.61 -4.29
C MET A 84 2.97 -1.68 -2.87
N ALA A 85 3.67 -1.13 -1.87
CA ALA A 85 3.18 -1.07 -0.50
C ALA A 85 1.90 -0.23 -0.38
N VAL A 86 1.84 0.94 -1.02
CA VAL A 86 0.65 1.80 -1.03
C VAL A 86 -0.55 1.09 -1.63
N ILE A 87 -0.38 0.46 -2.80
CA ILE A 87 -1.45 -0.28 -3.49
C ILE A 87 -1.92 -1.47 -2.63
N ALA A 88 -0.99 -2.21 -2.03
CA ALA A 88 -1.31 -3.34 -1.15
C ALA A 88 -2.17 -2.89 0.06
N ILE A 89 -1.79 -1.78 0.71
CA ILE A 89 -2.55 -1.19 1.81
C ILE A 89 -3.95 -0.77 1.35
N ALA A 90 -4.07 -0.12 0.19
CA ALA A 90 -5.37 0.29 -0.37
C ALA A 90 -6.28 -0.92 -0.62
N VAL A 91 -5.76 -1.99 -1.24
CA VAL A 91 -6.51 -3.23 -1.47
C VAL A 91 -7.01 -3.84 -0.16
N ILE A 92 -6.17 -3.87 0.88
CA ILE A 92 -6.56 -4.44 2.18
C ILE A 92 -7.61 -3.57 2.87
N ARG A 93 -7.47 -2.24 2.83
CA ARG A 93 -8.47 -1.30 3.37
C ARG A 93 -9.81 -1.46 2.65
N SER A 94 -9.79 -1.60 1.32
CA SER A 94 -10.96 -1.95 0.53
C SER A 94 -11.62 -3.24 1.02
N ALA A 95 -10.84 -4.32 1.13
CA ALA A 95 -11.34 -5.63 1.55
C ALA A 95 -11.89 -5.62 2.99
N LEU A 96 -11.29 -4.83 3.89
CA LEU A 96 -11.76 -4.67 5.27
C LEU A 96 -13.06 -3.88 5.39
N SER A 97 -13.27 -2.92 4.49
CA SER A 97 -14.48 -2.07 4.45
C SER A 97 -15.72 -2.86 4.00
N ARG A 98 -15.55 -3.85 3.11
CA ARG A 98 -16.64 -4.70 2.60
C ARG A 98 -16.88 -5.92 3.49
N LYS A 99 -18.01 -5.93 4.22
CA LYS A 99 -18.44 -7.04 5.09
C LYS A 99 -19.45 -7.95 4.37
N GLU A 100 -19.14 -8.34 3.15
CA GLU A 100 -19.91 -9.30 2.36
C GLU A 100 -18.96 -10.15 1.50
N SER A 101 -19.50 -11.13 0.80
CA SER A 101 -18.80 -11.82 -0.28
C SER A 101 -19.49 -11.54 -1.62
N ARG A 102 -18.71 -11.04 -2.60
CA ARG A 102 -19.19 -10.70 -3.95
C ARG A 102 -18.08 -10.90 -4.98
N GLY A 103 -18.36 -11.70 -6.02
CA GLY A 103 -17.41 -11.99 -7.08
C GLY A 103 -16.11 -12.59 -6.55
N ALA A 104 -14.96 -11.97 -6.86
CA ALA A 104 -13.64 -12.42 -6.41
C ALA A 104 -13.32 -12.05 -4.94
N HIS A 105 -14.13 -11.20 -4.31
CA HIS A 105 -14.02 -10.87 -2.88
C HIS A 105 -14.82 -11.88 -2.06
N TYR A 106 -14.16 -12.90 -1.51
CA TYR A 106 -14.77 -13.88 -0.62
C TYR A 106 -14.23 -13.72 0.81
N LEU A 107 -15.11 -13.37 1.73
CA LEU A 107 -14.84 -13.16 3.15
C LEU A 107 -15.49 -14.30 3.97
N ILE A 108 -14.66 -15.12 4.60
CA ILE A 108 -15.10 -16.31 5.36
C ILE A 108 -16.08 -15.93 6.46
N ASP A 109 -15.85 -14.80 7.11
CA ASP A 109 -16.68 -14.30 8.21
C ASP A 109 -18.06 -13.78 7.73
N GLN A 110 -18.20 -13.48 6.43
CA GLN A 110 -19.43 -12.98 5.79
C GLN A 110 -19.58 -13.59 4.39
N PRO A 111 -19.98 -14.88 4.28
CA PRO A 111 -19.95 -15.62 3.02
C PRO A 111 -21.07 -15.24 2.04
N GLN A 112 -22.08 -14.49 2.50
CA GLN A 112 -23.24 -14.10 1.70
C GLN A 112 -23.04 -12.72 1.07
N ARG A 113 -23.71 -12.51 -0.05
CA ARG A 113 -23.84 -11.19 -0.70
C ARG A 113 -24.84 -10.34 0.09
N ASP A 114 -24.55 -9.06 0.26
CA ASP A 114 -25.41 -8.09 0.94
C ASP A 114 -25.67 -6.89 0.03
N ASP A 115 -26.74 -6.98 -0.75
CA ASP A 115 -27.16 -5.91 -1.66
C ASP A 115 -27.78 -4.70 -0.93
N ARG A 116 -28.15 -4.83 0.35
CA ARG A 116 -28.76 -3.72 1.09
C ARG A 116 -27.71 -2.69 1.48
N HIS A 117 -26.54 -3.14 1.92
CA HIS A 117 -25.49 -2.25 2.42
C HIS A 117 -24.31 -2.07 1.46
N TYR A 118 -24.09 -2.99 0.52
CA TYR A 118 -22.86 -3.02 -0.29
C TYR A 118 -23.11 -3.05 -1.80
N MET A 119 -24.32 -2.74 -2.30
CA MET A 119 -24.59 -2.60 -3.74
C MET A 119 -24.09 -1.26 -4.29
N HIS A 120 -22.83 -0.94 -4.04
CA HIS A 120 -22.12 0.23 -4.55
C HIS A 120 -20.62 -0.06 -4.59
N ASP A 121 -19.87 0.79 -5.30
CA ASP A 121 -18.42 0.70 -5.39
C ASP A 121 -17.76 1.12 -4.08
N THR A 122 -16.60 0.55 -3.80
CA THR A 122 -15.77 0.96 -2.67
C THR A 122 -14.90 2.14 -3.08
N ILE A 123 -14.97 3.24 -2.33
CA ILE A 123 -14.13 4.43 -2.49
C ILE A 123 -13.21 4.51 -1.26
N ILE A 124 -11.92 4.72 -1.48
CA ILE A 124 -10.85 4.73 -0.46
C ILE A 124 -10.02 6.00 -0.58
#